data_AF-A0AAE3K6C3-F1
#
_entry.id   AF-A0AAE3K6C3-F1
#
_cell.length_a   1.000
_cell.length_b   1.000
_cell.length_c   1.000
_cell.angle_alpha   90.00
_cell.angle_beta   90.00
_cell.angle_gamma   90.00
#
_symmetry.space_group_name_H-M   'P 1'
#
loop_
_entity.id
_entity.type
_entity.pdbx_description
1 polymer ?
#
loop_
_entity_poly.entity_id
_entity_poly.type
_entity_poly.pdbx_seq_one_letter_code
_entity_poly.pdbx_strand_id
1 'polypeptide(L)'
;MNKKGHVLNAVFLSIGLAYLLEPAGDETTFITMVAVGIPVTLGALFPDVDTDFGKHRKTLHNLPILALFVAFPYFFDGNLQYVWIGVLTHYVLDIAGSKRGIALFYPIWKKEFGLPVGVAVSSNRSTLMTVVVTLAELVVAAVIIYDVPLMALDAARSSIGV
;
A
#
# COMPACT_ATOMS: atom_id res chain seq x y z
N MET A 1 6.04 -10.10 2.46
CA MET A 1 5.73 -11.39 1.80
C MET A 1 6.99 -11.84 1.06
N ASN A 2 6.90 -12.61 -0.02
CA ASN A 2 7.97 -12.69 -1.02
C ASN A 2 7.72 -11.65 -2.13
N LYS A 3 8.72 -11.41 -2.98
CA LYS A 3 8.63 -10.47 -4.13
C LYS A 3 7.36 -10.68 -4.97
N LYS A 4 7.01 -11.94 -5.26
CA LYS A 4 5.77 -12.31 -5.97
C LYS A 4 4.51 -11.78 -5.27
N GLY A 5 4.43 -11.92 -3.95
CA GLY A 5 3.31 -11.44 -3.16
C GLY A 5 3.18 -9.91 -3.16
N HIS A 6 4.30 -9.19 -3.14
CA HIS A 6 4.29 -7.71 -3.24
C HIS A 6 3.78 -7.25 -4.61
N VAL A 7 4.24 -7.88 -5.69
CA VAL A 7 3.74 -7.60 -7.04
C VAL A 7 2.26 -7.94 -7.17
N LEU A 8 1.83 -9.11 -6.68
CA LEU A 8 0.43 -9.52 -6.72
C LEU A 8 -0.48 -8.51 -5.99
N ASN A 9 -0.05 -8.07 -4.81
CA ASN A 9 -0.77 -7.05 -4.05
C ASN A 9 -0.89 -5.75 -4.86
N ALA A 10 0.24 -5.23 -5.34
CA ALA A 10 0.30 -3.98 -6.09
C ALA A 10 -0.61 -4.01 -7.32
N VAL A 11 -0.59 -5.10 -8.09
CA VAL A 11 -1.44 -5.27 -9.28
C VAL A 11 -2.92 -5.28 -8.90
N PHE A 12 -3.33 -6.09 -7.92
CA PHE A 12 -4.74 -6.16 -7.52
C PHE A 12 -5.23 -4.86 -6.86
N LEU A 13 -4.40 -4.22 -6.05
CA LEU A 13 -4.68 -2.92 -5.46
C LEU A 13 -4.88 -1.87 -6.57
N SER A 14 -4.02 -1.88 -7.60
CA SER A 14 -4.12 -0.92 -8.70
C SER A 14 -5.40 -1.08 -9.52
N ILE A 15 -5.81 -2.33 -9.77
CA ILE A 15 -7.10 -2.62 -10.44
C ILE A 15 -8.26 -2.08 -9.61
N GLY A 16 -8.26 -2.36 -8.30
CA GLY A 16 -9.32 -1.88 -7.42
C GLY A 16 -9.33 -0.36 -7.29
N LEU A 17 -8.16 0.29 -7.16
CA LEU A 17 -8.05 1.75 -7.12
C LEU A 17 -8.57 2.39 -8.41
N ALA A 18 -8.26 1.81 -9.57
CA ALA A 18 -8.78 2.31 -10.83
C ALA A 18 -10.30 2.25 -10.90
N TYR A 19 -10.93 1.17 -10.42
CA TYR A 19 -12.40 1.09 -10.32
C TYR A 19 -12.99 2.06 -9.30
N LEU A 20 -12.27 2.37 -8.22
CA LEU A 20 -12.73 3.36 -7.23
C LEU A 20 -12.70 4.79 -7.81
N LEU A 21 -11.69 5.09 -8.63
CA LEU A 21 -11.51 6.40 -9.28
C LEU A 21 -12.39 6.56 -10.53
N GLU A 22 -12.48 5.52 -11.36
CA GLU A 22 -13.23 5.48 -12.62
C GLU A 22 -14.12 4.23 -12.65
N PRO A 23 -15.35 4.29 -12.13
CA PRO A 23 -16.17 3.09 -11.90
C PRO A 23 -16.90 2.56 -13.14
N ALA A 24 -16.85 3.26 -14.27
CA ALA A 24 -17.65 2.96 -15.46
C ALA A 24 -17.30 1.62 -16.12
N GLY A 25 -16.06 1.12 -15.93
CA GLY A 25 -15.59 -0.12 -16.56
C GLY A 25 -15.35 0.01 -18.06
N ASP A 26 -15.15 1.23 -18.55
CA ASP A 26 -14.94 1.58 -19.95
C ASP A 26 -13.45 1.81 -20.28
N GLU A 27 -13.16 2.37 -21.47
CA GLU A 27 -11.80 2.70 -21.91
C GLU A 27 -11.06 3.57 -20.89
N THR A 28 -11.74 4.58 -20.32
CA THR A 28 -11.17 5.48 -19.31
C THR A 28 -10.73 4.69 -18.08
N THR A 29 -11.55 3.75 -17.62
CA THR A 29 -11.22 2.87 -16.49
C THR A 29 -9.95 2.06 -16.76
N PHE A 30 -9.82 1.51 -17.98
CA PHE A 30 -8.63 0.75 -18.37
C PHE A 30 -7.37 1.63 -18.45
N ILE A 31 -7.48 2.85 -19.00
CA ILE A 31 -6.38 3.82 -19.01
C ILE A 31 -5.95 4.13 -17.57
N THR A 32 -6.90 4.33 -16.66
CA THR A 32 -6.63 4.56 -15.23
C THR A 32 -5.94 3.36 -14.57
N MET A 33 -6.35 2.12 -14.90
CA MET A 33 -5.65 0.91 -14.42
C MET A 33 -4.17 0.91 -14.79
N VAL A 34 -3.82 1.30 -16.03
CA VAL A 34 -2.43 1.35 -16.47
C VAL A 34 -1.69 2.53 -15.82
N ALA A 35 -2.33 3.70 -15.78
CA ALA A 35 -1.77 4.92 -15.21
C ALA A 35 -1.43 4.75 -13.73
N VAL A 36 -2.30 4.09 -12.95
CA VAL A 36 -2.05 3.76 -11.54
C VAL A 36 -1.14 2.53 -11.41
N GLY A 37 -1.40 1.49 -12.21
CA GLY A 37 -0.77 0.18 -12.03
C GLY A 37 0.74 0.13 -12.23
N ILE A 38 1.25 0.85 -13.23
CA ILE A 38 2.70 0.91 -13.48
C ILE A 38 3.44 1.52 -12.27
N PRO A 39 3.16 2.77 -11.85
CA PRO A 39 3.87 3.39 -10.73
C PRO A 39 3.64 2.68 -9.40
N VAL A 40 2.45 2.16 -9.11
CA VAL A 40 2.20 1.39 -7.87
C VAL A 40 3.02 0.11 -7.85
N THR A 41 3.11 -0.62 -8.97
CA THR A 41 3.93 -1.84 -9.05
C THR A 41 5.42 -1.54 -8.90
N LEU A 42 5.90 -0.47 -9.55
CA LEU A 42 7.29 -0.02 -9.41
C LEU A 42 7.61 0.39 -7.96
N GLY A 43 6.71 1.15 -7.32
CA GLY A 43 6.83 1.52 -5.91
C GLY A 43 6.85 0.30 -4.99
N ALA A 44 6.03 -0.72 -5.26
CA ALA A 44 6.01 -1.94 -4.46
C ALA A 44 7.27 -2.80 -4.62
N LEU A 45 7.97 -2.68 -5.74
CA LEU A 45 9.27 -3.35 -5.96
C LEU A 45 10.44 -2.59 -5.31
N PHE A 46 10.29 -1.29 -5.07
CA PHE A 46 11.40 -0.46 -4.57
C PHE A 46 11.98 -0.96 -3.24
N PRO A 47 11.18 -1.26 -2.18
CA PRO A 47 11.76 -1.77 -0.93
C PRO A 47 12.52 -3.08 -1.12
N ASP A 48 12.01 -3.98 -1.98
CA ASP A 48 12.62 -5.28 -2.28
C ASP A 48 13.99 -5.19 -2.96
N VAL A 49 14.38 -4.02 -3.50
CA VAL A 49 15.74 -3.78 -4.02
C VAL A 49 16.79 -4.00 -2.93
N ASP A 50 16.42 -3.85 -1.65
CA ASP A 50 17.35 -4.07 -0.54
C ASP A 50 17.76 -5.54 -0.35
N THR A 51 17.08 -6.50 -0.98
CA THR A 51 17.55 -7.90 -1.00
C THR A 51 18.85 -8.06 -1.77
N ASP A 52 19.07 -7.18 -2.75
CA ASP A 52 20.14 -7.32 -3.73
C ASP A 52 21.29 -6.33 -3.44
N PHE A 53 20.99 -5.19 -2.81
CA PHE A 53 21.96 -4.12 -2.57
C PHE A 53 22.10 -3.68 -1.10
N GLY A 54 21.32 -4.24 -0.18
CA GLY A 54 21.23 -3.78 1.20
C GLY A 54 21.10 -4.88 2.24
N LYS A 55 20.66 -4.48 3.44
CA LYS A 55 20.22 -5.43 4.47
C LYS A 55 18.73 -5.61 4.30
N HIS A 56 18.35 -6.73 3.70
CA HIS A 56 16.96 -7.11 3.47
C HIS A 56 16.06 -6.81 4.68
N ARG A 57 14.94 -6.11 4.42
CA ARG A 57 13.91 -5.66 5.39
C ARG A 57 14.37 -4.60 6.37
N LYS A 58 15.43 -3.88 6.03
CA LYS A 58 16.01 -2.86 6.92
C LYS A 58 16.39 -1.62 6.14
N THR A 59 17.20 -1.78 5.10
CA THR A 59 17.74 -0.61 4.39
C THR A 59 16.63 0.19 3.72
N LEU A 60 15.66 -0.47 3.09
CA LEU A 60 14.55 0.21 2.39
C LEU A 60 13.16 -0.04 3.02
N HIS A 61 13.13 -0.65 4.22
CA HIS A 61 11.91 -0.95 4.98
C HIS A 61 11.89 -0.24 6.34
N ASN A 62 11.97 1.09 6.32
CA ASN A 62 12.02 1.93 7.50
C ASN A 62 11.25 3.26 7.31
N LEU A 63 10.93 3.92 8.41
CA LEU A 63 10.13 5.14 8.43
C LEU A 63 10.77 6.30 7.64
N PRO A 64 12.09 6.56 7.70
CA PRO A 64 12.71 7.56 6.83
C PRO A 64 12.43 7.36 5.34
N ILE A 65 12.51 6.12 4.85
CA ILE A 65 12.20 5.80 3.45
C ILE A 65 10.71 5.98 3.17
N LEU A 66 9.83 5.51 4.05
CA LEU A 66 8.39 5.74 3.89
C LEU A 66 8.04 7.23 3.86
N ALA A 67 8.65 8.04 4.73
CA ALA A 67 8.42 9.48 4.79
C ALA A 67 8.83 10.18 3.49
N LEU A 68 9.95 9.77 2.88
CA LEU A 68 10.37 10.26 1.56
C LEU A 68 9.29 9.98 0.51
N PHE A 69 8.72 8.77 0.51
CA PHE A 69 7.68 8.42 -0.45
C PHE A 69 6.34 9.07 -0.15
N VAL A 70 5.95 9.25 1.12
CA VAL A 70 4.78 10.06 1.48
C VAL A 70 4.92 11.50 1.00
N ALA A 71 6.14 12.05 0.99
CA ALA A 71 6.41 13.37 0.45
C ALA A 71 6.44 13.40 -1.10
N PHE A 72 6.61 12.25 -1.76
CA PHE A 72 6.82 12.13 -3.21
C PHE A 72 5.74 12.82 -4.07
N PRO A 73 4.43 12.69 -3.79
CA PRO A 73 3.38 13.34 -4.59
C PRO A 73 3.45 14.86 -4.61
N TYR A 74 4.07 15.49 -3.59
CA TYR A 74 4.22 16.94 -3.53
C TYR A 74 5.31 17.48 -4.45
N PHE A 75 6.17 16.60 -4.99
CA PHE A 75 7.28 16.96 -5.86
C PHE A 75 7.17 16.37 -7.28
N PHE A 76 6.35 15.35 -7.47
CA PHE A 76 6.21 14.63 -8.74
C PHE A 76 4.75 14.55 -9.17
N ASP A 77 4.46 15.11 -10.34
CA ASP A 77 3.13 15.21 -10.92
C ASP A 77 2.73 14.01 -11.80
N GLY A 78 1.53 14.08 -12.35
CA GLY A 78 1.02 13.09 -13.30
C GLY A 78 0.81 11.74 -12.64
N ASN A 79 1.15 10.65 -13.32
CA ASN A 79 0.99 9.31 -12.76
C ASN A 79 2.12 8.92 -11.79
N LEU A 80 3.28 9.58 -11.84
CA LEU A 80 4.38 9.29 -10.92
C LEU A 80 3.99 9.52 -9.46
N GLN A 81 3.00 10.38 -9.22
CA GLN A 81 2.43 10.58 -7.89
C GLN A 81 1.87 9.31 -7.25
N TYR A 82 1.67 8.19 -7.97
CA TYR A 82 1.14 6.95 -7.39
C TYR A 82 2.24 6.01 -6.84
N VAL A 83 3.52 6.33 -7.02
CA VAL A 83 4.63 5.47 -6.57
C VAL A 83 4.61 5.23 -5.06
N TRP A 84 4.23 6.24 -4.27
CA TRP A 84 4.17 6.12 -2.81
C TRP A 84 3.14 5.09 -2.34
N ILE A 85 2.03 4.92 -3.07
CA ILE A 85 1.03 3.89 -2.77
C ILE A 85 1.67 2.51 -2.86
N GLY A 86 2.51 2.29 -3.88
CA GLY A 86 3.30 1.07 -4.05
C GLY A 86 4.21 0.78 -2.85
N VAL A 87 4.96 1.79 -2.40
CA VAL A 87 5.85 1.66 -1.23
C VAL A 87 5.04 1.43 0.06
N LEU A 88 3.95 2.16 0.24
CA LEU A 88 3.08 2.02 1.40
C LEU A 88 2.45 0.62 1.46
N THR A 89 1.87 0.15 0.36
CA THR A 89 1.24 -1.18 0.33
C THR A 89 2.25 -2.30 0.54
N HIS A 90 3.49 -2.13 0.07
CA HIS A 90 4.58 -3.04 0.39
C HIS A 90 4.78 -3.15 1.91
N TYR A 91 4.86 -2.01 2.61
CA TYR A 91 5.06 -1.94 4.06
C TYR A 91 3.88 -2.55 4.80
N VAL A 92 2.65 -2.21 4.41
CA VAL A 92 1.42 -2.79 4.98
C VAL A 92 1.45 -4.30 4.85
N LEU A 93 1.78 -4.83 3.67
CA LEU A 93 1.84 -6.27 3.44
C LEU A 93 2.94 -6.98 4.25
N ASP A 94 4.08 -6.34 4.47
CA ASP A 94 5.12 -6.91 5.34
C ASP A 94 4.78 -6.86 6.83
N ILE A 95 4.08 -5.81 7.27
CA ILE A 95 3.65 -5.63 8.66
C ILE A 95 2.46 -6.54 8.99
N ALA A 96 1.44 -6.57 8.13
CA ALA A 96 0.18 -7.27 8.37
C ALA A 96 0.14 -8.68 7.76
N GLY A 97 0.79 -8.89 6.61
CA GLY A 97 0.76 -10.16 5.89
C GLY A 97 1.81 -11.18 6.33
N SER A 98 2.88 -10.75 7.00
CA SER A 98 4.00 -11.62 7.38
C SER A 98 4.18 -11.71 8.89
N LYS A 99 4.57 -12.89 9.40
CA LYS A 99 4.97 -13.07 10.81
C LYS A 99 6.23 -12.29 11.23
N ARG A 100 6.98 -11.77 10.26
CA ARG A 100 8.33 -11.22 10.49
C ARG A 100 8.33 -9.69 10.65
N GLY A 101 7.57 -8.97 9.84
CA GLY A 101 7.55 -7.50 9.89
C GLY A 101 8.75 -6.81 9.24
N ILE A 102 8.93 -5.53 9.59
CA ILE A 102 9.99 -4.64 9.07
C ILE A 102 10.69 -3.83 10.17
N ALA A 103 11.93 -3.40 9.93
CA ALA A 103 12.68 -2.60 10.89
C ALA A 103 12.39 -1.09 10.77
N LEU A 104 11.22 -0.67 11.27
CA LEU A 104 10.70 0.71 11.18
C LEU A 104 11.71 1.81 11.54
N PHE A 105 12.56 1.57 12.54
CA PHE A 105 13.48 2.57 13.08
C PHE A 105 14.94 2.36 12.66
N TYR A 106 15.19 1.53 11.64
CA TYR A 106 16.53 1.37 11.08
C TYR A 106 17.02 2.72 10.50
N PRO A 107 18.30 3.11 10.67
CA PRO A 107 19.42 2.34 11.26
C PRO A 107 19.57 2.42 12.79
N ILE A 108 18.79 3.28 13.45
CA ILE A 108 18.92 3.57 14.89
C ILE A 108 18.53 2.35 15.73
N TRP A 109 17.44 1.67 15.38
CA TRP A 109 16.96 0.50 16.08
C TRP A 109 16.58 -0.62 15.09
N LYS A 110 17.23 -1.77 15.25
CA LYS A 110 17.16 -2.90 14.31
C LYS A 110 15.98 -3.84 14.56
N LYS A 111 15.13 -3.55 15.54
CA LYS A 111 13.98 -4.39 15.88
C LYS A 111 12.96 -4.37 14.75
N GLU A 112 12.47 -5.55 14.37
CA GLU A 112 11.42 -5.71 13.36
C GLU A 112 10.03 -5.65 14.05
N PHE A 113 9.07 -5.01 13.39
CA PHE A 113 7.71 -4.78 13.87
C PHE A 113 6.70 -5.34 12.87
N GLY A 114 5.72 -6.08 13.37
CA GLY A 114 4.63 -6.66 12.60
C GLY A 114 3.41 -6.88 13.48
N LEU A 115 2.26 -7.10 12.85
CA LEU A 115 1.01 -7.42 13.54
C LEU A 115 0.92 -8.92 13.82
N PRO A 116 0.20 -9.34 14.88
CA PRO A 116 0.05 -10.75 15.26
C PRO A 116 -0.95 -11.52 14.38
N VAL A 117 -1.12 -11.14 13.11
CA VAL A 117 -2.10 -11.71 12.18
C VAL A 117 -1.46 -12.30 10.92
N GLY A 118 -0.18 -12.04 10.68
CA GLY A 118 0.52 -12.47 9.47
C GLY A 118 0.79 -13.98 9.40
N VAL A 119 1.11 -14.45 8.19
CA VAL A 119 1.49 -15.85 7.94
C VAL A 119 2.97 -16.00 7.59
N ALA A 120 3.48 -17.23 7.68
CA ALA A 120 4.83 -17.52 7.19
C ALA A 120 4.87 -17.39 5.67
N VAL A 121 5.98 -16.88 5.12
CA VAL A 121 6.14 -16.69 3.67
C VAL A 121 6.06 -18.02 2.90
N SER A 122 6.48 -19.12 3.52
CA SER A 122 6.39 -20.48 2.97
C SER A 122 5.01 -21.13 3.12
N SER A 123 4.05 -20.50 3.79
CA SER A 123 2.72 -21.06 3.99
C SER A 123 1.93 -21.11 2.67
N ASN A 124 1.14 -22.17 2.48
CA ASN A 124 0.14 -22.26 1.43
C ASN A 124 -0.95 -21.17 1.53
N ARG A 125 -1.10 -20.52 2.69
CA ARG A 125 -2.04 -19.41 2.90
C ARG A 125 -1.44 -18.03 2.58
N SER A 126 -0.17 -17.95 2.16
CA SER A 126 0.49 -16.67 1.87
C SER A 126 -0.24 -15.87 0.81
N THR A 127 -0.60 -16.49 -0.33
CA THR A 127 -1.40 -15.83 -1.39
C THR A 127 -2.76 -15.37 -0.88
N LEU A 128 -3.46 -16.20 -0.11
CA LEU A 128 -4.75 -15.83 0.48
C LEU A 128 -4.61 -14.62 1.39
N MET A 129 -3.58 -14.61 2.25
CA MET A 129 -3.31 -13.49 3.14
C MET A 129 -2.99 -12.21 2.36
N THR A 130 -2.25 -12.30 1.25
CA THR A 130 -2.04 -11.16 0.36
C THR A 130 -3.36 -10.58 -0.12
N VAL A 131 -4.26 -11.41 -0.66
CA VAL A 131 -5.57 -10.95 -1.16
C VAL A 131 -6.42 -10.33 -0.04
N VAL A 132 -6.41 -10.91 1.16
CA VAL A 132 -7.13 -10.35 2.32
C VAL A 132 -6.62 -8.96 2.67
N VAL A 133 -5.29 -8.77 2.69
CA VAL A 133 -4.69 -7.45 2.93
C VAL A 133 -5.06 -6.48 1.81
N THR A 134 -4.96 -6.89 0.54
CA THR A 134 -5.36 -6.06 -0.61
C THR A 134 -6.81 -5.58 -0.49
N LEU A 135 -7.74 -6.47 -0.14
CA LEU A 135 -9.15 -6.12 0.03
C LEU A 135 -9.36 -5.13 1.17
N ALA A 136 -8.65 -5.32 2.30
CA ALA A 136 -8.69 -4.38 3.41
C ALA A 136 -8.14 -3.00 3.00
N GLU A 137 -7.04 -2.96 2.25
CA GLU A 137 -6.46 -1.73 1.70
C GLU A 137 -7.45 -1.01 0.76
N LEU A 138 -8.15 -1.75 -0.11
CA LEU A 138 -9.17 -1.20 -0.99
C LEU A 138 -10.38 -0.64 -0.23
N VAL A 139 -10.82 -1.30 0.85
CA VAL A 139 -11.87 -0.77 1.71
C VAL A 139 -11.43 0.56 2.34
N VAL A 140 -10.21 0.63 2.85
CA VAL A 140 -9.66 1.88 3.41
C VAL A 140 -9.58 2.96 2.33
N ALA A 141 -9.10 2.62 1.13
CA ALA A 141 -9.03 3.56 0.01
C ALA A 141 -10.42 4.07 -0.39
N ALA A 142 -11.43 3.20 -0.46
CA ALA A 142 -12.81 3.59 -0.77
C ALA A 142 -13.38 4.55 0.29
N VAL A 143 -13.14 4.28 1.58
CA VAL A 143 -13.55 5.16 2.68
C VAL A 143 -12.94 6.56 2.54
N ILE A 144 -11.68 6.63 2.10
CA ILE A 144 -10.97 7.90 1.88
C ILE A 144 -11.50 8.61 0.63
N ILE A 145 -11.59 7.92 -0.51
CA ILE A 145 -11.98 8.49 -1.80
C ILE A 145 -13.43 9.02 -1.78
N TYR A 146 -14.33 8.35 -1.07
CA TYR A 146 -15.73 8.75 -0.98
C TYR A 146 -16.04 9.65 0.23
N ASP A 147 -15.02 10.24 0.85
CA ASP A 147 -15.15 11.24 1.94
C ASP A 147 -16.06 10.80 3.11
N VAL A 148 -16.18 9.48 3.35
CA VAL A 148 -17.10 8.92 4.35
C VAL A 148 -16.91 9.55 5.74
N PRO A 149 -15.68 9.77 6.25
CA PRO A 149 -15.48 10.41 7.55
C PRO A 149 -15.99 11.86 7.60
N LEU A 150 -15.84 12.63 6.52
CA LEU A 150 -16.32 14.02 6.44
C LEU A 150 -17.84 14.05 6.41
N MET A 151 -18.46 13.19 5.59
CA MET A 151 -19.91 13.04 5.55
C MET A 151 -20.49 12.67 6.92
N ALA A 152 -19.83 11.76 7.66
CA ALA A 152 -20.25 11.37 9.00
C ALA A 152 -20.12 12.51 10.02
N LEU A 153 -19.03 13.30 9.95
CA LEU A 153 -18.84 14.48 10.80
C LEU A 153 -19.89 15.56 10.52
N ASP A 154 -20.20 15.82 9.25
CA ASP A 154 -21.19 16.81 8.87
C ASP A 154 -22.62 16.39 9.23
N ALA A 155 -22.94 15.10 9.12
CA ALA A 155 -24.19 14.53 9.63
C ALA A 155 -24.29 14.64 11.16
N ALA A 156 -23.20 14.37 11.88
CA ALA A 156 -23.15 14.51 13.34
C ALA A 156 -23.34 15.98 13.77
N ARG A 157 -22.64 16.92 13.14
CA ARG A 157 -22.79 18.36 13.36
C ARG A 157 -24.23 18.82 13.13
N SER A 158 -24.81 18.42 12.00
CA SER A 158 -26.22 18.70 11.65
C SER A 158 -27.19 18.17 12.72
N SER A 159 -26.93 17.00 13.31
CA SER A 159 -27.78 16.41 14.36
C SER A 159 -27.71 17.12 15.72
N ILE A 160 -26.64 17.91 15.97
CA ILE A 160 -26.49 18.73 17.18
C ILE A 160 -26.73 20.23 16.92
N GLY A 161 -27.17 20.59 15.70
CA GLY A 161 -27.53 21.97 15.34
C GLY A 161 -26.34 22.91 15.16
N VAL A 162 -25.16 22.37 14.81
CA VAL A 162 -23.93 23.12 14.50
C VAL A 162 -23.54 22.92 13.04
#